data_AF-A0A401T8U6-F1
#
_entry.id   AF-A0A401T8U6-F1
#
_cell.length_a   1.000
_cell.length_b   1.000
_cell.length_c   1.000
_cell.angle_alpha   90.00
_cell.angle_beta   90.00
_cell.angle_gamma   90.00
#
_symmetry.space_group_name_H-M   'P 1'
#
loop_
_entity.id
_entity.type
_entity.pdbx_description
1 polymer ?
#
loop_
_entity_poly.entity_id
_entity_poly.type
_entity_poly.pdbx_seq_one_letter_code
_entity_poly.pdbx_strand_id
1 'polypeptide(L)'
;NNLTELKSFGSPPSAVTNVTAAVLVLTAVGGKVPKDRSWKSAKVMMAKVDGFLDSLINFKKENIHENCLRAIQPYLHDPEFNPDFIASKSLAAAGLCSWVVNIVKFYEVYCDVEPKRQALNKANAELAAAQEKLAVIKAKISVSRKK
;
A
#
# COMPACT_ATOMS: atom_id res chain seq x y z
N ASN A 1 16.94 17.34 -1.46
CA ASN A 1 17.46 17.72 -2.79
C ASN A 1 16.81 17.00 -3.96
N ASN A 2 16.68 15.67 -3.98
CA ASN A 2 16.14 14.94 -5.15
C ASN A 2 14.69 15.34 -5.58
N LEU A 3 13.76 15.59 -4.66
CA LEU A 3 12.39 16.03 -5.02
C LEU A 3 12.32 17.48 -5.53
N THR A 4 13.29 18.32 -5.14
CA THR A 4 13.41 19.68 -5.66
C THR A 4 13.81 19.64 -7.14
N GLU A 5 14.70 18.71 -7.51
CA GLU A 5 15.07 18.46 -8.91
C GLU A 5 13.90 17.88 -9.71
N LEU A 6 13.08 17.01 -9.11
CA LEU A 6 11.87 16.54 -9.78
C LEU A 6 10.92 17.71 -10.13
N LYS A 7 10.83 18.75 -9.30
CA LYS A 7 9.97 19.91 -9.58
C LYS A 7 10.56 20.90 -10.59
N SER A 8 11.88 20.89 -10.79
CA SER A 8 12.55 21.83 -11.69
C SER A 8 12.35 21.48 -13.17
N PHE A 9 11.84 20.29 -13.50
CA PHE A 9 11.47 19.94 -14.86
C PHE A 9 10.46 20.94 -15.46
N GLY A 10 10.87 21.64 -16.52
CA GLY A 10 9.98 22.46 -17.34
C GLY A 10 8.93 21.60 -18.03
N SER A 11 9.41 20.64 -18.85
CA SER A 11 8.63 19.58 -19.47
C SER A 11 9.29 18.22 -19.18
N PRO A 12 8.78 17.45 -18.21
CA PRO A 12 9.37 16.15 -17.88
C PRO A 12 9.11 15.11 -18.98
N PRO A 13 9.96 14.06 -19.08
CA PRO A 13 9.68 12.90 -19.92
C PRO A 13 8.31 12.26 -19.60
N SER A 14 7.75 11.54 -20.58
CA SER A 14 6.49 10.79 -20.41
C SER A 14 6.55 9.85 -19.21
N ALA A 15 7.64 9.07 -19.07
CA ALA A 15 7.84 8.16 -17.95
C ALA A 15 7.77 8.86 -16.59
N VAL A 16 8.41 10.03 -16.44
CA VAL A 16 8.36 10.82 -15.20
C VAL A 16 6.97 11.38 -14.94
N THR A 17 6.28 11.84 -15.99
CA THR A 17 4.90 12.31 -15.91
C THR A 17 3.97 11.20 -15.43
N ASN A 18 4.09 10.00 -16.03
CA ASN A 18 3.31 8.81 -15.67
C ASN A 18 3.50 8.41 -14.20
N VAL A 19 4.73 8.46 -13.68
CA VAL A 19 5.00 8.23 -12.25
C VAL A 19 4.23 9.21 -11.36
N THR A 20 4.32 10.50 -11.65
CA THR A 20 3.64 11.48 -10.80
C THR A 20 2.11 11.44 -10.93
N ALA A 21 1.60 11.08 -12.11
CA ALA A 21 0.19 10.79 -12.34
C ALA A 21 -0.27 9.56 -11.55
N ALA A 22 0.54 8.50 -11.50
CA ALA A 22 0.27 7.30 -10.73
C ALA A 22 0.21 7.59 -9.21
N VAL A 23 1.13 8.43 -8.69
CA VAL A 23 1.06 8.87 -7.29
C VAL A 23 -0.22 9.66 -7.02
N LEU A 24 -0.62 10.60 -7.89
CA LEU A 24 -1.87 11.35 -7.78
C LEU A 24 -3.11 10.44 -7.70
N VAL A 25 -3.10 9.34 -8.45
CA VAL A 25 -4.17 8.34 -8.44
C VAL A 25 -4.22 7.61 -7.09
N LEU A 26 -3.08 7.12 -6.60
CA LEU A 26 -3.03 6.38 -5.34
C LEU A 26 -3.36 7.25 -4.12
N THR A 27 -2.91 8.51 -4.10
CA THR A 27 -3.16 9.44 -3.00
C THR A 27 -4.54 10.11 -3.07
N ALA A 28 -5.42 9.69 -3.99
CA ALA A 28 -6.74 10.29 -4.15
C ALA A 28 -7.64 10.02 -2.95
N VAL A 29 -7.99 11.09 -2.23
CA VAL A 29 -8.81 11.03 -1.00
C VAL A 29 -10.20 10.48 -1.32
N GLY A 30 -10.59 9.41 -0.62
CA GLY A 30 -11.92 8.80 -0.73
C GLY A 30 -12.23 8.25 -2.13
N GLY A 31 -11.21 7.83 -2.89
CA GLY A 31 -11.42 7.26 -4.23
C GLY A 31 -11.81 8.27 -5.31
N LYS A 32 -11.72 9.58 -5.02
CA LYS A 32 -11.98 10.66 -5.98
C LYS A 32 -10.76 10.87 -6.87
N VAL A 33 -10.52 9.92 -7.78
CA VAL A 33 -9.36 9.96 -8.67
C VAL A 33 -9.40 11.24 -9.53
N PRO A 34 -8.34 12.07 -9.52
CA PRO A 34 -8.29 13.28 -10.32
C PRO A 34 -8.46 12.98 -11.82
N LYS A 35 -9.28 13.79 -12.50
CA LYS A 35 -9.41 13.77 -13.97
C LYS A 35 -8.18 14.42 -14.61
N ASP A 36 -7.71 15.53 -14.05
CA ASP A 36 -6.44 16.12 -14.44
C ASP A 36 -5.29 15.42 -13.71
N ARG A 37 -4.47 14.72 -14.49
CA ARG A 37 -3.26 14.03 -14.02
C ARG A 37 -2.03 14.59 -14.73
N SER A 38 -2.14 15.81 -15.25
CA SER A 38 -1.04 16.49 -15.91
C SER A 38 0.10 16.78 -14.94
N TRP A 39 1.28 17.02 -15.50
CA TRP A 39 2.44 17.50 -14.76
C TRP A 39 2.15 18.76 -13.94
N LYS A 40 1.26 19.64 -14.42
CA LYS A 40 0.84 20.83 -13.69
C LYS A 40 0.15 20.48 -12.37
N SER A 41 -0.78 19.54 -12.40
CA SER A 41 -1.46 19.05 -11.19
C SER A 41 -0.50 18.32 -10.25
N ALA A 42 0.43 17.53 -10.78
CA ALA A 42 1.48 16.89 -9.98
C ALA A 42 2.40 17.91 -9.28
N LYS A 43 2.80 18.98 -9.97
CA LYS A 43 3.60 20.07 -9.39
C LYS A 43 2.91 20.75 -8.21
N VAL A 44 1.59 20.93 -8.29
CA VAL A 44 0.80 21.53 -7.20
C VAL A 44 0.78 20.64 -5.97
N MET A 45 0.57 19.33 -6.15
CA MET A 45 0.66 18.36 -5.06
C MET A 45 2.06 18.36 -4.41
N MET A 46 3.11 18.41 -5.21
CA MET A 46 4.49 18.50 -4.72
C MET A 46 4.91 19.92 -4.28
N ALA A 47 4.00 20.90 -4.26
CA ALA A 47 4.33 22.28 -3.91
C ALA A 47 4.98 22.36 -2.52
N LYS A 48 4.42 21.63 -1.54
CA LYS A 48 4.98 21.44 -0.19
C LYS A 48 5.62 20.05 -0.10
N VAL A 49 6.94 19.98 -0.28
CA VAL A 49 7.69 18.71 -0.33
C VAL A 49 7.54 17.92 0.98
N ASP A 50 7.63 18.58 2.13
CA ASP A 50 7.55 17.91 3.43
C ASP A 50 6.16 17.29 3.66
N GLY A 51 5.09 18.04 3.37
CA GLY A 51 3.73 17.52 3.49
C GLY A 51 3.43 16.40 2.49
N PHE A 52 3.99 16.48 1.29
CA PHE A 52 3.90 15.40 0.32
C PHE A 52 4.60 14.13 0.82
N LEU A 53 5.85 14.24 1.28
CA LEU A 53 6.58 13.11 1.85
C LEU A 53 5.86 12.50 3.04
N ASP A 54 5.37 13.33 3.96
CA ASP A 54 4.59 12.88 5.12
C ASP A 54 3.34 12.09 4.67
N SER A 55 2.64 12.56 3.63
CA SER A 55 1.49 11.84 3.09
C SER A 55 1.83 10.46 2.50
N LEU A 56 3.03 10.30 1.93
CA LEU A 56 3.51 9.02 1.40
C LEU A 56 3.93 8.07 2.52
N ILE A 57 4.55 8.60 3.58
CA ILE A 57 5.00 7.83 4.75
C ILE A 57 3.79 7.34 5.56
N ASN A 58 2.83 8.23 5.78
CA ASN A 58 1.61 7.95 6.56
C ASN A 58 0.47 7.38 5.69
N PHE A 59 0.77 6.98 4.45
CA PHE A 59 -0.24 6.43 3.55
C PHE A 59 -0.83 5.12 4.10
N LYS A 60 -2.16 5.06 4.19
CA LYS A 60 -2.90 3.89 4.68
C LYS A 60 -2.97 2.80 3.62
N LYS A 61 -1.87 2.06 3.47
CA LYS A 61 -1.70 0.96 2.50
C LYS A 61 -2.65 -0.24 2.69
N GLU A 62 -3.31 -0.36 3.82
CA GLU A 62 -4.29 -1.42 4.12
C GLU A 62 -5.70 -1.08 3.63
N ASN A 63 -5.96 0.19 3.30
CA ASN A 63 -7.28 0.65 2.87
C ASN A 63 -7.18 1.54 1.62
N ILE A 64 -6.92 0.89 0.49
CA ILE A 64 -6.89 1.54 -0.82
C ILE A 64 -8.26 1.40 -1.47
N HIS A 65 -8.83 2.53 -1.89
CA HIS A 65 -10.13 2.53 -2.55
C HIS A 65 -10.06 1.86 -3.92
N GLU A 66 -11.06 1.04 -4.26
CA GLU A 66 -11.10 0.27 -5.52
C GLU A 66 -10.94 1.15 -6.77
N ASN A 67 -11.59 2.31 -6.83
CA ASN A 67 -11.38 3.31 -7.88
C ASN A 67 -9.90 3.65 -8.13
N CYS A 68 -9.10 3.82 -7.07
CA CYS A 68 -7.67 4.10 -7.19
C CYS A 68 -6.92 2.89 -7.75
N LEU A 69 -7.27 1.68 -7.30
CA LEU A 69 -6.70 0.44 -7.81
C LEU A 69 -7.01 0.23 -9.29
N ARG A 70 -8.26 0.43 -9.72
CA ARG A 70 -8.60 0.33 -11.16
C ARG A 70 -7.89 1.38 -11.99
N ALA A 71 -7.77 2.60 -11.48
CA ALA A 71 -7.11 3.69 -12.19
C ALA A 71 -5.57 3.56 -12.21
N ILE A 72 -4.96 2.79 -11.31
CA ILE A 72 -3.50 2.57 -11.29
C ILE A 72 -3.06 1.45 -12.24
N GLN A 73 -3.93 0.46 -12.52
CA GLN A 73 -3.62 -0.70 -13.37
C GLN A 73 -2.96 -0.34 -14.72
N PRO A 74 -3.43 0.67 -15.48
CA PRO A 74 -2.81 0.98 -16.77
C PRO A 74 -1.35 1.41 -16.66
N TYR A 75 -0.95 2.03 -15.55
CA TYR A 75 0.45 2.39 -15.31
C TYR A 75 1.28 1.18 -14.91
N LEU A 76 0.73 0.26 -14.11
CA LEU A 76 1.45 -0.94 -13.68
C LEU A 76 1.68 -1.95 -14.81
N HIS A 77 0.82 -1.95 -15.83
CA HIS A 77 0.99 -2.76 -17.04
C HIS A 77 1.93 -2.13 -18.08
N ASP A 78 2.32 -0.87 -17.88
CA ASP A 78 3.28 -0.19 -18.77
C ASP A 78 4.71 -0.68 -18.46
N PRO A 79 5.43 -1.31 -19.41
CA PRO A 79 6.80 -1.76 -19.19
C PRO A 79 7.78 -0.60 -18.94
N GLU A 80 7.45 0.63 -19.34
CA GLU A 80 8.23 1.82 -19.02
C GLU A 80 8.02 2.30 -17.56
N PHE A 81 6.99 1.80 -16.88
CA PHE A 81 6.74 2.05 -15.45
C PHE A 81 7.60 1.14 -14.57
N ASN A 82 8.91 1.19 -14.79
CA ASN A 82 9.90 0.42 -14.07
C ASN A 82 10.85 1.36 -13.31
N PRO A 83 11.03 1.20 -11.98
CA PRO A 83 11.97 2.02 -11.21
C PRO A 83 13.37 2.08 -11.80
N ASP A 84 13.90 0.96 -12.34
CA ASP A 84 15.26 0.91 -12.90
C ASP A 84 15.36 1.73 -14.20
N PHE A 85 14.33 1.64 -15.05
CA PHE A 85 14.25 2.45 -16.27
C PHE A 85 14.12 3.93 -15.93
N ILE A 86 13.26 4.27 -14.97
CA ILE A 86 13.00 5.65 -14.56
C ILE A 86 14.22 6.25 -13.84
N ALA A 87 15.04 5.45 -13.16
CA ALA A 87 16.27 5.91 -12.51
C ALA A 87 17.25 6.55 -13.51
N SER A 88 17.25 6.10 -14.76
CA SER A 88 18.02 6.73 -15.85
C SER A 88 17.57 8.15 -16.21
N LYS A 89 16.33 8.53 -15.83
CA LYS A 89 15.71 9.83 -16.11
C LYS A 89 15.67 10.72 -14.88
N SER A 90 15.33 10.16 -13.72
CA SER A 90 15.29 10.85 -12.43
C SER A 90 15.27 9.85 -11.29
N LEU A 91 16.24 9.97 -10.38
CA LEU A 91 16.30 9.17 -9.15
C LEU A 91 15.09 9.42 -8.23
N ALA A 92 14.60 10.66 -8.19
CA ALA A 92 13.40 11.00 -7.42
C ALA A 92 12.15 10.31 -7.98
N ALA A 93 11.98 10.35 -9.31
CA ALA A 93 10.88 9.66 -9.97
C ALA A 93 10.99 8.13 -9.80
N ALA A 94 12.21 7.57 -9.81
CA ALA A 94 12.42 6.15 -9.58
C ALA A 94 11.98 5.73 -8.17
N GLY A 95 12.32 6.53 -7.15
CA GLY A 95 11.85 6.31 -5.79
C GLY A 95 10.32 6.33 -5.67
N LEU A 96 9.67 7.30 -6.34
CA LEU A 96 8.20 7.36 -6.38
C LEU A 96 7.59 6.18 -7.15
N CYS A 97 8.20 5.76 -8.26
CA CYS A 97 7.75 4.58 -9.01
C CYS A 97 7.83 3.31 -8.15
N SER A 98 8.95 3.11 -7.45
CA SER A 98 9.15 1.99 -6.54
C SER A 98 8.12 2.01 -5.41
N TRP A 99 7.84 3.20 -4.85
CA TRP A 99 6.80 3.38 -3.85
C TRP A 99 5.42 2.96 -4.37
N VAL A 100 4.98 3.44 -5.54
CA VAL A 100 3.68 3.08 -6.16
C VAL A 100 3.55 1.56 -6.30
N VAL A 101 4.57 0.91 -6.89
CA VAL A 101 4.58 -0.53 -7.13
C VAL A 101 4.52 -1.30 -5.81
N ASN A 102 5.31 -0.89 -4.81
CA ASN A 102 5.34 -1.56 -3.50
C ASN A 102 4.03 -1.41 -2.73
N ILE A 103 3.36 -0.26 -2.81
CA ILE A 103 2.06 -0.05 -2.17
C ILE A 103 1.00 -0.99 -2.73
N VAL A 104 0.92 -1.13 -4.07
CA VAL A 104 -0.07 -2.00 -4.70
C VAL A 104 0.22 -3.48 -4.42
N LYS A 105 1.48 -3.90 -4.57
CA LYS A 105 1.89 -5.28 -4.22
C LYS A 105 1.62 -5.61 -2.76
N PHE A 106 1.90 -4.67 -1.84
CA PHE A 106 1.58 -4.84 -0.43
C PHE A 106 0.09 -5.05 -0.21
N TYR A 107 -0.76 -4.22 -0.84
CA TYR A 107 -2.21 -4.32 -0.72
C TYR A 107 -2.74 -5.67 -1.23
N GLU A 108 -2.26 -6.13 -2.39
CA GLU A 108 -2.63 -7.44 -2.95
C GLU A 108 -2.28 -8.59 -1.99
N VAL A 109 -1.05 -8.59 -1.45
CA VAL A 109 -0.62 -9.59 -0.47
C VAL A 109 -1.41 -9.46 0.83
N TYR A 110 -1.69 -8.25 1.29
CA TYR A 110 -2.49 -8.01 2.49
C TYR A 110 -3.91 -8.60 2.33
N CYS A 111 -4.57 -8.40 1.19
CA CYS A 111 -5.89 -8.97 0.92
C CYS A 111 -5.91 -10.51 0.92
N ASP A 112 -4.83 -11.17 0.49
CA ASP A 112 -4.72 -12.63 0.52
C ASP A 112 -4.32 -13.19 1.91
N VAL A 113 -3.46 -12.46 2.64
CA VAL A 113 -2.92 -12.90 3.94
C VAL A 113 -3.87 -12.59 5.09
N GLU A 114 -4.61 -11.48 5.05
CA GLU A 114 -5.48 -11.06 6.14
C GLU A 114 -6.60 -12.08 6.47
N PRO A 115 -7.31 -12.67 5.49
CA PRO A 115 -8.28 -13.74 5.79
C PRO A 115 -7.64 -14.95 6.45
N LYS A 116 -6.42 -15.33 6.03
CA LYS A 116 -5.67 -16.46 6.60
C LYS A 116 -5.26 -16.17 8.04
N ARG A 117 -4.81 -14.94 8.32
CA ARG A 117 -4.48 -14.48 9.68
C ARG A 117 -5.70 -14.48 10.60
N GLN A 118 -6.85 -14.01 10.10
CA GLN A 118 -8.11 -14.02 10.85
C GLN A 118 -8.58 -15.45 11.15
N ALA A 119 -8.53 -16.34 10.16
CA ALA A 119 -8.87 -17.75 10.33
C ALA A 119 -7.96 -18.44 11.35
N LEU A 120 -6.65 -18.20 11.28
CA LEU A 120 -5.67 -18.75 12.23
C LEU A 120 -5.95 -18.27 13.66
N ASN A 121 -6.17 -16.96 13.85
CA ASN A 121 -6.48 -16.41 15.17
C ASN A 121 -7.77 -16.99 15.75
N LYS A 122 -8.81 -17.17 14.92
CA LYS A 122 -10.06 -17.80 15.33
C LYS A 122 -9.85 -19.26 15.76
N ALA A 123 -9.14 -20.05 14.96
CA ALA A 123 -8.84 -21.44 15.26
C ALA A 123 -8.00 -21.59 16.55
N ASN A 124 -7.01 -20.72 16.75
CA ASN A 124 -6.21 -20.70 17.98
C ASN A 124 -7.05 -20.35 19.22
N ALA A 125 -7.98 -19.40 19.10
CA ALA A 125 -8.90 -19.05 20.19
C ALA A 125 -9.86 -20.21 20.53
N GLU A 126 -10.38 -20.90 19.52
CA GLU A 126 -11.23 -22.09 19.70
C GLU A 126 -10.46 -23.25 20.35
N LEU A 127 -9.22 -23.48 19.90
CA LEU A 127 -8.34 -24.49 20.48
C LEU A 127 -8.03 -24.20 21.95
N ALA A 128 -7.67 -22.96 22.28
CA ALA A 128 -7.40 -22.55 23.66
C ALA A 128 -8.63 -22.76 24.57
N ALA A 129 -9.82 -22.37 24.11
CA ALA A 129 -11.06 -22.58 24.85
C ALA A 129 -11.40 -24.08 25.03
N ALA A 130 -11.13 -24.92 24.03
CA ALA A 130 -11.34 -26.36 24.12
C ALA A 130 -10.35 -27.03 25.08
N GLN A 131 -9.07 -26.62 25.05
CA GLN A 131 -8.05 -27.10 25.97
C GLN A 131 -8.36 -26.73 27.42
N GLU A 132 -8.84 -25.51 27.67
CA GLU A 132 -9.27 -25.08 29.00
C GLU A 132 -10.44 -25.93 29.53
N LYS A 133 -11.48 -26.15 28.72
CA LYS A 133 -12.61 -27.03 29.08
C LYS A 133 -12.14 -28.44 29.39
N LEU A 134 -11.24 -29.00 28.58
CA LEU A 134 -10.70 -30.34 28.79
C LEU A 134 -9.88 -30.42 30.09
N ALA A 135 -9.07 -29.40 30.40
CA ALA A 135 -8.30 -29.34 31.63
C ALA A 135 -9.21 -29.35 32.87
N VAL A 136 -10.30 -28.57 32.86
CA VAL A 136 -11.31 -28.56 33.92
C VAL A 136 -11.97 -29.93 34.09
N ILE A 137 -12.36 -30.58 33.00
CA ILE A 137 -13.00 -31.90 33.05
C ILE A 137 -12.02 -32.95 33.59
N LYS A 138 -10.77 -32.98 33.10
CA LYS A 138 -9.73 -33.90 33.58
C LYS A 138 -9.45 -33.73 35.07
N ALA A 139 -9.43 -32.48 35.57
CA ALA A 139 -9.28 -32.19 36.99
C ALA A 139 -10.46 -32.70 37.82
N LYS A 140 -11.70 -32.58 37.32
CA LYS A 140 -12.89 -33.14 38.01
C LYS A 140 -12.86 -34.67 38.09
N ILE A 141 -12.50 -35.33 36.99
CA ILE A 141 -12.42 -36.81 36.95
C ILE A 141 -11.34 -37.34 37.91
N SER A 142 -10.18 -36.68 37.99
CA SER A 142 -9.10 -37.12 38.89
C SER A 142 -9.46 -36.98 40.38
N VAL A 143 -10.27 -35.98 40.73
CA VAL A 143 -10.80 -35.80 42.09
C VAL A 143 -11.86 -36.85 42.42
N SER A 144 -12.77 -37.14 41.47
CA SER A 144 -13.81 -38.16 41.68
C SER A 144 -13.28 -39.59 41.77
N ARG A 145 -12.11 -39.89 41.18
CA ARG A 145 -11.49 -41.22 41.19
C ARG A 145 -10.67 -41.53 42.46
N LYS A 146 -10.50 -40.55 43.35
CA LYS A 146 -9.77 -40.66 44.63
C LYS A 146 -10.69 -40.72 45.86
N LYS A 147 -12.00 -40.66 45.67
CA LYS A 147 -13.03 -40.97 46.69
C LYS A 147 -13.51 -42.40 46.49
#